data_AF-A0A962R0X3-F1
#
_entry.id   AF-A0A962R0X3-F1
#
_cell.length_a   1.000
_cell.length_b   1.000
_cell.length_c   1.000
_cell.angle_alpha   90.00
_cell.angle_beta   90.00
_cell.angle_gamma   90.00
#
_symmetry.space_group_name_H-M   'P 1'
#
loop_
_entity.id
_entity.type
_entity.pdbx_description
1 polymer ?
#
loop_
_entity_poly.entity_id
_entity_poly.type
_entity_poly.pdbx_seq_one_letter_code
_entity_poly.pdbx_strand_id
1 'polypeptide(L)' 'MPDYRSKTSTHGRNMAGARALWRATGMKDDDFQKPIIAVVNSFTQFVPGHVHLKDLGQLVAREIEAAG' A
#
# COMPACT_ATOMS: atom_id res chain seq x y z
N MET A 1 5.35 13.68 15.43
CA MET A 1 4.36 12.68 14.98
C MET A 1 4.75 11.32 15.56
N PRO A 2 3.79 10.48 15.99
CA PRO A 2 4.09 9.12 16.43
C PRO A 2 4.67 8.28 15.29
N ASP A 3 5.45 7.25 15.63
CA ASP A 3 6.00 6.32 14.64
C ASP A 3 4.88 5.50 13.98
N TYR A 4 4.83 5.54 12.65
CA TYR A 4 3.88 4.73 11.89
C TYR A 4 4.23 3.24 11.98
N ARG A 5 3.20 2.39 11.98
CA ARG A 5 3.36 0.93 11.92
C ARG A 5 4.15 0.47 10.69
N SER A 6 4.16 1.24 9.61
CA SER A 6 4.95 0.97 8.41
C SER A 6 6.46 0.93 8.70
N LYS A 7 6.96 1.61 9.73
CA LYS A 7 8.39 1.59 10.11
C LYS A 7 8.91 0.19 10.42
N THR A 8 8.05 -0.70 10.93
CA THR A 8 8.40 -2.08 11.27
C THR A 8 8.99 -2.86 10.09
N SER A 9 8.56 -2.60 8.85
CA SER A 9 9.05 -3.29 7.65
C SER A 9 9.88 -2.42 6.70
N THR A 10 9.93 -1.11 6.94
CA THR A 10 10.63 -0.15 6.08
C THR A 10 11.95 0.33 6.67
N HIS A 11 12.13 0.30 8.00
CA HIS A 11 13.29 0.89 8.66
C HIS A 11 14.20 -0.12 9.35
N GLY A 12 15.45 0.27 9.57
CA GLY A 12 16.45 -0.55 10.27
C GLY A 12 17.22 -1.51 9.36
N ARG A 13 18.44 -1.86 9.78
CA ARG A 13 19.36 -2.71 9.02
C ARG A 13 18.78 -4.10 8.75
N ASN A 14 18.12 -4.70 9.73
CA ASN A 14 17.58 -6.06 9.63
C ASN A 14 16.39 -6.18 8.67
N MET A 15 15.72 -5.07 8.33
CA MET A 15 14.58 -5.05 7.40
C MET A 15 14.98 -4.83 5.94
N ALA A 16 16.26 -5.04 5.59
CA ALA A 16 16.73 -4.91 4.21
C ALA A 16 15.98 -5.85 3.24
N GLY A 17 15.67 -7.09 3.65
CA GLY A 17 14.89 -8.03 2.84
C GLY A 17 13.47 -7.56 2.58
N ALA A 18 12.78 -7.04 3.61
CA ALA A 18 11.45 -6.47 3.45
C ALA A 18 11.45 -5.25 2.50
N ARG A 19 12.45 -4.36 2.63
CA ARG A 19 12.61 -3.24 1.68
C ARG A 19 12.86 -3.71 0.24
N ALA A 20 13.59 -4.81 0.03
CA ALA A 20 13.80 -5.36 -1.31
C ALA A 20 12.48 -5.80 -1.95
N LEU A 21 11.58 -6.41 -1.18
CA LEU A 21 10.24 -6.79 -1.64
C LEU A 21 9.38 -5.56 -1.98
N TRP A 22 9.40 -4.52 -1.15
CA TRP A 22 8.70 -3.27 -1.43
C TRP A 22 9.18 -2.60 -2.73
N ARG A 23 10.49 -2.63 -3.00
CA ARG A 23 11.04 -2.14 -4.27
C ARG A 23 10.60 -2.97 -5.46
N ALA A 24 10.51 -4.30 -5.29
CA ALA A 24 10.01 -5.19 -6.33
C ALA A 24 8.55 -4.90 -6.72
N THR A 25 7.76 -4.31 -5.81
CA THR A 25 6.39 -3.84 -6.08
C THR A 25 6.31 -2.39 -6.57
N GLY A 26 7.43 -1.75 -6.87
CA GLY A 26 7.49 -0.40 -7.46
C GLY A 26 7.73 0.76 -6.49
N MET A 27 7.94 0.49 -5.20
CA MET A 27 8.22 1.53 -4.19
C MET A 27 9.60 2.18 -4.40
N LYS A 28 9.66 3.51 -4.34
CA LYS A 28 10.90 4.30 -4.49
C LYS A 28 11.48 4.71 -3.13
N ASP A 29 12.65 5.34 -3.16
CA ASP A 29 13.36 5.78 -1.96
C ASP A 29 12.53 6.74 -1.11
N ASP A 30 11.93 7.75 -1.76
CA ASP A 30 11.13 8.77 -1.09
C ASP A 30 9.85 8.20 -0.47
N ASP A 31 9.32 7.10 -1.03
CA ASP A 31 8.10 6.47 -0.52
C ASP A 31 8.31 5.82 0.85
N PHE A 32 9.55 5.47 1.23
CA PHE A 32 9.83 4.89 2.56
C PHE A 32 9.59 5.87 3.71
N GLN A 33 9.47 7.16 3.41
CA GLN A 33 9.14 8.20 4.40
C GLN A 33 7.63 8.43 4.55
N LYS A 34 6.82 7.87 3.65
CA LYS A 34 5.36 8.02 3.63
C LYS A 34 4.66 6.95 4.49
N PRO A 35 3.45 7.21 5.00
CA PRO A 35 2.63 6.15 5.59
C PRO A 35 2.25 5.12 4.53
N ILE A 36 2.20 3.84 4.91
CA ILE A 36 1.69 2.77 4.04
C ILE A 36 0.20 2.58 4.34
N ILE A 37 -0.64 2.75 3.32
CA ILE A 37 -2.10 2.59 3.41
C ILE A 37 -2.51 1.34 2.63
N ALA A 38 -3.13 0.38 3.30
CA ALA A 38 -3.68 -0.82 2.65
C ALA A 38 -5.13 -0.56 2.22
N VAL A 39 -5.40 -0.69 0.92
CA VAL A 39 -6.78 -0.66 0.38
C VAL A 39 -7.30 -2.09 0.35
N VAL A 40 -8.23 -2.41 1.26
CA VAL A 40 -8.83 -3.74 1.39
C VAL A 40 -10.32 -3.67 1.05
N ASN A 41 -10.78 -4.52 0.14
CA ASN A 41 -12.19 -4.62 -0.22
C ASN A 41 -12.59 -6.07 -0.51
N SER A 42 -13.90 -6.31 -0.67
CA SER A 42 -14.51 -7.62 -0.88
C SER A 42 -14.75 -7.95 -2.36
N PHE A 43 -13.96 -7.39 -3.29
CA PHE A 43 -14.09 -7.68 -4.72
C PHE A 43 -14.09 -9.19 -4.97
N THR A 44 -15.12 -9.63 -5.68
CA THR A 44 -15.27 -11.00 -6.17
C THR A 44 -16.14 -10.96 -7.43
N GLN A 45 -15.94 -11.92 -8.32
CA GLN A 45 -16.80 -12.12 -9.48
C GLN A 45 -17.99 -13.06 -9.19
N PHE A 46 -18.03 -13.66 -8.00
CA PHE A 46 -19.12 -14.55 -7.58
C PHE A 46 -20.40 -13.80 -7.22
N VAL A 47 -20.26 -12.67 -6.52
CA VAL A 47 -21.39 -11.81 -6.11
C VAL A 47 -21.44 -10.62 -7.07
N PRO A 48 -22.49 -10.47 -7.92
CA PRO A 48 -22.56 -9.39 -8.89
C PRO A 48 -22.43 -8.00 -8.26
N GLY A 49 -22.99 -7.83 -7.06
CA GLY A 49 -22.91 -6.58 -6.29
C GLY A 49 -21.50 -6.21 -5.82
N HIS A 50 -20.47 -7.07 -5.98
CA HIS A 50 -19.09 -6.78 -5.54
C HIS A 50 -18.13 -6.52 -6.69
N VAL A 51 -18.55 -6.70 -7.95
CA VAL A 51 -17.65 -6.58 -9.12
C VAL A 51 -17.07 -5.17 -9.24
N HIS A 52 -17.88 -4.15 -8.93
CA HIS A 52 -17.48 -2.73 -8.99
C HIS A 52 -16.37 -2.35 -8.00
N LEU A 53 -16.13 -3.18 -6.96
CA LEU A 53 -15.12 -2.90 -5.95
C LEU A 53 -13.69 -2.97 -6.50
N LYS A 54 -13.47 -3.66 -7.64
CA LYS A 54 -12.18 -3.66 -8.33
C LYS A 54 -11.78 -2.24 -8.72
N ASP A 55 -12.64 -1.54 -9.45
CA ASP A 55 -12.33 -0.21 -9.98
C ASP A 55 -12.37 0.86 -8.88
N LEU A 56 -13.26 0.70 -7.89
CA LEU A 56 -13.28 1.57 -6.71
C LEU A 56 -11.98 1.46 -5.89
N GLY A 57 -11.46 0.25 -5.70
CA GLY A 57 -10.18 0.06 -5.00
C GLY A 57 -9.01 0.75 -5.73
N GLN A 58 -8.99 0.68 -7.06
CA GLN A 58 -8.00 1.39 -7.88
C GLN A 58 -8.16 2.91 -7.83
N LEU A 59 -9.41 3.42 -7.77
CA LEU A 59 -9.66 4.85 -7.57
C LEU A 59 -9.09 5.32 -6.24
N VAL A 60 -9.42 4.64 -5.13
CA VAL A 60 -8.93 5.02 -3.80
C VAL A 60 -7.39 4.97 -3.74
N ALA A 61 -6.75 3.96 -4.35
CA ALA A 61 -5.30 3.87 -4.40
C ALA A 61 -4.66 5.12 -5.07
N ARG A 62 -5.22 5.57 -6.20
CA ARG A 62 -4.73 6.79 -6.90
C ARG A 62 -4.90 8.06 -6.08
N GLU A 63 -6.02 8.20 -5.37
CA GLU A 63 -6.24 9.36 -4.50
C GLU A 63 -5.28 9.38 -3.30
N ILE A 64 -4.94 8.21 -2.74
CA ILE A 64 -3.90 8.09 -1.71
C ILE A 64 -2.55 8.54 -2.28
N GLU A 65 -2.16 8.07 -3.47
CA GLU A 65 -0.91 8.48 -4.12
C GLU A 65 -0.85 9.99 -4.38
N ALA A 66 -1.97 10.60 -4.77
CA ALA A 66 -2.07 12.04 -5.00
C ALA A 66 -1.95 12.86 -3.70
N ALA A 67 -2.37 12.30 -2.57
CA ALA A 67 -2.27 12.94 -1.25
C ALA A 67 -0.86 12.89 -0.63
N GLY A 68 0.02 12.03 -1.16
CA GLY A 68 1.41 11.84 -0.72
C GLY A 68 1.58 10.87 0.44
#